data_AF-A0A3B3VEE9-F1
#
_entry.id   AF-A0A3B3VEE9-F1
#
_cell.length_a   1.000
_cell.length_b   1.000
_cell.length_c   1.000
_cell.angle_alpha   90.00
_cell.angle_beta   90.00
_cell.angle_gamma   90.00
#
_symmetry.space_group_name_H-M   'P 1'
#
loop_
_entity.id
_entity.type
_entity.pdbx_description
1 polymer ?
#
loop_
_entity_poly.entity_id
_entity_poly.type
_entity_poly.pdbx_seq_one_letter_code
_entity_poly.pdbx_strand_id
1 'polypeptide(L)'
;MDSKRWLLALCFFSASGKSAHFYTCKTFGSGVIKAFRGSPFYVRSNCPFTFARFTHNRVECDITIRRGQNGLLNLLEIIINKVKTVVQNGTILVEKKSISLPYDHTYQHIFQYGIYTRLRSSLLPLSVTWQTAAGGGLVSVWVRALLNSWTHKHKSGQVDLCSTFQQQGSTLCCPQLVARSICSFSHNLFHTN
;
A
#
# COMPACT_ATOMS: atom_id res chain seq x y z
N MET A 1 53.55 -22.49 40.34
CA MET A 1 52.13 -22.66 39.95
C MET A 1 51.72 -21.36 39.28
N ASP A 2 51.95 -21.25 37.97
CA ASP A 2 51.72 -20.00 37.23
C ASP A 2 50.43 -20.10 36.42
N SER A 3 49.41 -19.43 36.94
CA SER A 3 48.08 -19.31 36.35
C SER A 3 48.13 -18.33 35.17
N LYS A 4 48.19 -18.86 33.95
CA LYS A 4 48.08 -18.07 32.71
C LYS A 4 46.64 -17.58 32.53
N ARG A 5 46.40 -16.33 32.93
CA ARG A 5 45.21 -15.55 32.58
C ARG A 5 45.18 -15.28 31.08
N TRP A 6 44.34 -16.00 30.35
CA TRP A 6 43.94 -15.63 28.99
C TRP A 6 42.75 -14.68 29.07
N LEU A 7 43.01 -13.37 28.88
CA LEU A 7 41.98 -12.37 28.68
C LEU A 7 41.37 -12.58 27.29
N LEU A 8 40.15 -13.14 27.25
CA LEU A 8 39.31 -13.12 26.07
C LEU A 8 38.87 -11.67 25.83
N ALA A 9 39.50 -11.01 24.86
CA ALA A 9 39.03 -9.75 24.32
C ALA A 9 37.70 -9.99 23.58
N LEU A 10 36.59 -9.83 24.30
CA LEU A 10 35.27 -9.74 23.71
C LEU A 10 35.21 -8.41 22.95
N CYS A 11 35.41 -8.47 21.64
CA CYS A 11 35.08 -7.37 20.74
C CYS A 11 33.57 -7.11 20.84
N PHE A 12 33.18 -6.17 21.71
CA PHE A 12 31.85 -5.55 21.69
C PHE A 12 31.75 -4.67 20.43
N PHE A 13 31.59 -5.30 19.28
CA PHE A 13 31.04 -4.61 18.12
C PHE A 13 29.58 -4.31 18.46
N SER A 14 29.33 -3.11 18.99
CA SER A 14 28.00 -2.53 19.05
C SER A 14 27.53 -2.29 17.62
N ALA A 15 27.05 -3.33 16.96
CA ALA A 15 26.30 -3.22 15.72
C ALA A 15 25.03 -2.44 16.07
N SER A 16 25.05 -1.12 15.85
CA SER A 16 23.85 -0.28 15.88
C SER A 16 22.96 -0.71 14.72
N GLY A 17 22.30 -1.86 14.86
CA GLY A 17 21.28 -2.34 13.94
C GLY A 17 20.11 -1.38 13.98
N LYS A 18 20.06 -0.44 13.03
CA LYS A 18 18.85 0.34 12.77
C LYS A 18 17.76 -0.65 12.33
N SER A 19 16.90 -1.07 13.25
CA SER A 19 15.76 -1.94 12.94
C SER A 19 14.91 -1.28 11.85
N ALA A 20 14.89 -1.90 10.68
CA ALA A 20 14.13 -1.43 9.54
C ALA A 20 12.63 -1.62 9.84
N HIS A 21 11.94 -0.54 10.23
CA HIS A 21 10.53 -0.61 10.63
C HIS A 21 9.62 -0.44 9.39
N PHE A 22 8.82 -1.49 9.11
CA PHE A 22 7.85 -1.49 8.03
C PHE A 22 6.48 -1.04 8.54
N TYR A 23 5.85 -0.12 7.81
CA TYR A 23 4.48 0.33 8.05
C TYR A 23 3.55 -0.34 7.05
N THR A 24 2.28 -0.50 7.45
CA THR A 24 1.25 -1.10 6.60
C THR A 24 0.05 -0.18 6.51
N CYS A 25 -0.35 0.14 5.28
CA CYS A 25 -1.62 0.80 4.96
C CYS A 25 -2.54 -0.23 4.31
N LYS A 26 -3.79 -0.35 4.76
CA LYS A 26 -4.72 -1.40 4.31
C LYS A 26 -6.11 -0.83 4.06
N THR A 27 -6.77 -1.33 3.02
CA THR A 27 -8.20 -1.15 2.82
C THR A 27 -8.90 -2.50 2.68
N PHE A 28 -10.12 -2.61 3.21
CA PHE A 28 -10.90 -3.84 3.23
C PHE A 28 -12.39 -3.55 3.40
N GLY A 29 -13.21 -4.57 3.18
CA GLY A 29 -14.66 -4.45 3.24
C GLY A 29 -15.17 -3.43 2.22
N SER A 30 -16.24 -2.72 2.56
CA SER A 30 -16.92 -1.75 1.68
C SER A 30 -16.34 -0.33 1.71
N GLY A 31 -15.29 -0.06 2.50
CA GLY A 31 -14.76 1.30 2.61
C GLY A 31 -13.78 1.58 3.74
N VAL A 32 -13.41 0.59 4.57
CA VAL A 32 -12.48 0.83 5.68
C VAL A 32 -11.08 1.05 5.15
N ILE A 33 -10.39 2.06 5.67
CA ILE A 33 -9.00 2.38 5.39
C ILE A 33 -8.26 2.54 6.72
N LYS A 34 -7.15 1.81 6.86
CA LYS A 34 -6.15 2.00 7.91
C LYS A 34 -4.91 2.56 7.25
N ALA A 35 -4.66 3.86 7.44
CA ALA A 35 -3.45 4.53 6.96
C ALA A 35 -2.20 4.00 7.67
N PHE A 36 -1.00 4.41 7.21
CA PHE A 36 0.25 4.00 7.86
C PHE A 36 0.35 4.45 9.32
N ARG A 37 -0.32 5.55 9.65
CA ARG A 37 -0.40 6.14 10.98
C ARG A 37 -1.84 6.62 11.23
N GLY A 38 -2.22 6.67 12.50
CA GLY A 38 -3.55 7.11 12.92
C GLY A 38 -4.59 5.98 12.98
N SER A 39 -5.81 6.37 13.33
CA SER A 39 -6.94 5.46 13.45
C SER A 39 -7.56 5.12 12.10
N PRO A 40 -8.16 3.92 11.94
CA PRO A 40 -8.92 3.60 10.75
C PRO A 40 -10.08 4.58 10.51
N PHE A 41 -10.41 4.82 9.25
CA PHE A 41 -11.53 5.67 8.81
C PHE A 41 -12.29 5.00 7.67
N TYR A 42 -13.47 5.54 7.34
CA TYR A 42 -14.34 4.98 6.31
C TYR A 42 -14.51 5.93 5.13
N VAL A 43 -14.34 5.39 3.91
CA VAL A 43 -14.53 6.11 2.64
C VAL A 43 -15.51 5.34 1.77
N ARG A 44 -16.65 5.97 1.48
CA ARG A 44 -17.64 5.46 0.51
C ARG A 44 -17.63 6.32 -0.73
N SER A 45 -17.16 5.74 -1.84
CA SER A 45 -17.27 6.34 -3.17
C SER A 45 -16.90 5.33 -4.26
N ASN A 46 -17.41 5.55 -5.47
CA ASN A 46 -17.13 4.78 -6.68
C ASN A 46 -16.12 5.47 -7.62
N CYS A 47 -15.62 6.66 -7.26
CA CYS A 47 -14.53 7.32 -7.97
C CYS A 47 -13.21 6.51 -7.82
N PRO A 48 -12.28 6.61 -8.78
CA PRO A 48 -10.91 6.17 -8.55
C PRO A 48 -10.21 7.09 -7.53
N PHE A 49 -9.43 6.51 -6.64
CA PHE A 49 -8.67 7.20 -5.60
C PHE A 49 -7.20 6.80 -5.62
N THR A 50 -6.30 7.77 -5.45
CA THR A 50 -4.92 7.45 -5.11
C THR A 50 -4.89 6.87 -3.69
N PHE A 51 -4.66 5.57 -3.61
CA PHE A 51 -4.54 4.84 -2.35
C PHE A 51 -3.22 5.17 -1.67
N ALA A 52 -2.10 5.09 -2.42
CA ALA A 52 -0.79 5.49 -1.94
C ALA A 52 0.02 6.06 -3.11
N ARG A 53 0.81 7.11 -2.85
CA ARG A 53 1.82 7.60 -3.79
C ARG A 53 3.11 7.86 -3.05
N PHE A 54 4.23 7.46 -3.63
CA PHE A 54 5.52 7.75 -3.05
C PHE A 54 6.62 7.77 -4.11
N THR A 55 7.68 8.50 -3.78
CA THR A 55 8.85 8.64 -4.61
C THR A 55 10.08 8.36 -3.76
N HIS A 56 10.93 7.45 -4.21
CA HIS A 56 12.20 7.15 -3.56
C HIS A 56 13.30 7.05 -4.62
N ASN A 57 14.42 7.74 -4.43
CA ASN A 57 15.53 7.78 -5.38
C ASN A 57 15.09 8.03 -6.84
N ARG A 58 14.17 8.99 -7.04
CA ARG A 58 13.55 9.34 -8.35
C ARG A 58 12.66 8.26 -8.97
N VAL A 59 12.47 7.13 -8.31
CA VAL A 59 11.52 6.11 -8.71
C VAL A 59 10.16 6.43 -8.10
N GLU A 60 9.16 6.62 -8.96
CA GLU A 60 7.78 6.89 -8.56
C GLU A 60 6.98 5.58 -8.46
N CYS A 61 6.14 5.50 -7.42
CA CYS A 61 5.10 4.50 -7.29
C CYS A 61 3.75 5.19 -7.09
N ASP A 62 2.76 4.80 -7.88
CA ASP A 62 1.37 5.23 -7.76
C ASP A 62 0.49 4.00 -7.62
N ILE A 63 -0.36 4.01 -6.61
CA ILE A 63 -1.34 2.95 -6.36
C ILE A 63 -2.70 3.60 -6.33
N THR A 64 -3.55 3.20 -7.27
CA THR A 64 -4.91 3.69 -7.42
C THR A 64 -5.90 2.55 -7.21
N ILE A 65 -6.98 2.83 -6.47
CA ILE A 65 -8.08 1.89 -6.23
C ILE A 65 -9.39 2.47 -6.75
N ARG A 66 -10.32 1.62 -7.17
CA ARG A 66 -11.70 2.02 -7.43
C ARG A 66 -12.65 1.00 -6.82
N ARG A 67 -13.74 1.50 -6.26
CA ARG A 67 -14.85 0.67 -5.77
C ARG A 67 -16.01 0.71 -6.75
N GLY A 68 -16.72 -0.40 -6.86
CA GLY A 68 -17.97 -0.49 -7.59
C GLY A 68 -19.12 0.15 -6.81
N GLN A 69 -20.31 0.15 -7.41
CA GLN A 69 -21.52 0.69 -6.79
C GLN A 69 -21.93 -0.07 -5.50
N ASN A 70 -21.53 -1.34 -5.39
CA ASN A 70 -21.69 -2.17 -4.21
C ASN A 70 -20.66 -1.87 -3.09
N GLY A 71 -19.78 -0.89 -3.30
CA GLY A 71 -18.72 -0.54 -2.37
C GLY A 71 -17.54 -1.52 -2.35
N LEU A 72 -17.55 -2.61 -3.13
CA LEU A 72 -16.43 -3.54 -3.21
C LEU A 72 -15.36 -3.02 -4.16
N LEU A 73 -14.09 -3.39 -3.92
CA LEU A 73 -13.00 -3.05 -4.83
C LEU A 73 -13.17 -3.82 -6.14
N ASN A 74 -13.16 -3.09 -7.26
CA ASN A 74 -13.23 -3.69 -8.60
C ASN A 74 -11.98 -3.39 -9.44
N LEU A 75 -11.14 -2.46 -9.00
CA LEU A 75 -9.91 -2.10 -9.68
C LEU A 75 -8.82 -1.82 -8.65
N LEU A 76 -7.66 -2.43 -8.87
CA LEU A 76 -6.40 -2.04 -8.26
C LEU A 76 -5.40 -1.79 -9.40
N GLU A 77 -4.84 -0.59 -9.44
CA GLU A 77 -3.82 -0.19 -10.39
C GLU A 77 -2.55 0.15 -9.63
N ILE A 78 -1.43 -0.47 -10.02
CA ILE A 78 -0.12 -0.29 -9.42
C ILE A 78 0.83 0.11 -10.54
N ILE A 79 1.40 1.30 -10.44
CA ILE A 79 2.41 1.80 -11.36
C ILE A 79 3.72 1.94 -10.59
N ILE A 80 4.75 1.20 -11.00
CA ILE A 80 6.11 1.31 -10.42
C ILE A 80 7.06 1.62 -11.56
N ASN A 81 7.70 2.80 -11.51
CA ASN A 81 8.61 3.25 -12.55
C ASN A 81 8.02 3.12 -13.96
N LYS A 82 6.78 3.61 -14.14
CA LYS A 82 5.99 3.55 -15.38
C LYS A 82 5.48 2.17 -15.81
N VAL A 83 5.90 1.08 -15.15
CA VAL A 83 5.34 -0.26 -15.39
C VAL A 83 3.99 -0.36 -14.70
N LYS A 84 2.94 -0.59 -15.48
CA LYS A 84 1.55 -0.65 -15.04
C LYS A 84 1.07 -2.09 -14.85
N THR A 85 0.63 -2.39 -13.64
CA THR A 85 -0.03 -3.62 -13.24
C THR A 85 -1.47 -3.31 -12.83
N VAL A 86 -2.43 -4.00 -13.43
CA VAL A 86 -3.86 -3.84 -13.16
C VAL A 86 -4.43 -5.16 -12.67
N VAL A 87 -5.18 -5.12 -11.57
CA VAL A 87 -5.95 -6.25 -11.05
C VAL A 87 -7.43 -5.90 -11.13
N GLN A 88 -8.16 -6.69 -11.89
CA GLN A 88 -9.59 -6.49 -12.13
C GLN A 88 -10.24 -7.83 -12.51
N ASN A 89 -11.40 -8.11 -11.91
CA ASN A 89 -12.21 -9.30 -12.20
C ASN A 89 -11.40 -10.62 -12.15
N GLY A 90 -10.51 -10.76 -11.15
CA GLY A 90 -9.66 -11.93 -10.98
C GLY A 90 -8.47 -12.04 -11.93
N THR A 91 -8.35 -11.16 -12.92
CA THR A 91 -7.23 -11.13 -13.86
C THR A 91 -6.16 -10.15 -13.39
N ILE A 92 -4.90 -10.50 -13.63
CA ILE A 92 -3.74 -9.64 -13.43
C ILE A 92 -3.18 -9.31 -14.82
N LEU A 93 -3.15 -8.02 -15.15
CA LEU A 93 -2.60 -7.51 -16.40
C LEU A 93 -1.32 -6.72 -16.10
N VAL A 94 -0.22 -7.07 -16.75
CA VAL A 94 1.01 -6.28 -16.74
C VAL A 94 1.21 -5.73 -18.14
N GLU A 95 1.32 -4.40 -18.29
CA GLU A 95 1.45 -3.76 -19.61
C GLU A 95 0.38 -4.24 -20.61
N LYS A 96 -0.86 -4.36 -20.13
CA LYS A 96 -2.05 -4.85 -20.86
C LYS A 96 -2.02 -6.34 -21.26
N LYS A 97 -1.02 -7.10 -20.82
CA LYS A 97 -0.93 -8.55 -21.05
C LYS A 97 -1.35 -9.32 -19.81
N SER A 98 -2.23 -10.30 -20.00
CA SER A 98 -2.58 -11.26 -18.94
C SER A 98 -1.38 -12.14 -18.61
N ILE A 99 -1.18 -12.44 -17.32
CA ILE A 99 -0.05 -13.22 -16.83
C ILE A 99 -0.52 -14.42 -16.02
N SER A 100 0.35 -15.42 -15.90
CA SER A 100 0.25 -16.49 -14.90
C SER A 100 1.22 -16.22 -13.76
N LEU A 101 0.91 -16.72 -12.57
CA LEU A 101 1.80 -16.61 -11.41
C LEU A 101 2.68 -17.87 -11.28
N PRO A 102 3.94 -17.75 -10.83
CA PRO A 102 4.65 -16.50 -10.55
C PRO A 102 4.98 -15.73 -11.83
N TYR A 103 5.17 -14.42 -11.70
CA TYR A 103 5.50 -13.53 -12.80
C TYR A 103 6.61 -12.56 -12.42
N ASP A 104 7.70 -12.58 -13.19
CA ASP A 104 8.84 -11.69 -13.05
C ASP A 104 8.95 -10.81 -14.29
N HIS A 105 8.94 -9.50 -14.08
CA HIS A 105 9.14 -8.56 -15.17
C HIS A 105 9.68 -7.23 -14.68
N THR A 106 10.81 -6.82 -15.26
CA THR A 106 11.45 -5.51 -15.06
C THR A 106 11.69 -5.21 -13.57
N TYR A 107 10.74 -4.60 -12.86
CA TYR A 107 10.88 -4.11 -11.48
C TYR A 107 9.97 -4.81 -10.47
N GLN A 108 9.26 -5.86 -10.89
CA GLN A 108 8.23 -6.51 -10.09
C GLN A 108 8.32 -8.03 -10.15
N HIS A 109 8.16 -8.64 -8.98
CA HIS A 109 7.93 -10.06 -8.78
C HIS A 109 6.53 -10.24 -8.21
N ILE A 110 5.64 -10.92 -8.95
CA ILE A 110 4.25 -11.19 -8.56
C ILE A 110 4.09 -12.68 -8.29
N PHE A 111 3.61 -13.04 -7.10
CA PHE A 111 3.57 -14.43 -6.66
C PHE A 111 2.43 -14.70 -5.68
N GLN A 112 2.10 -15.99 -5.52
CA GLN A 112 1.15 -16.45 -4.53
C GLN A 112 1.74 -16.32 -3.12
N TYR A 113 1.00 -15.70 -2.21
CA TYR A 113 1.37 -15.50 -0.81
C TYR A 113 0.24 -16.02 0.09
N GLY A 114 0.17 -17.34 0.26
CA GLY A 114 -0.97 -18.00 0.93
C GLY A 114 -2.26 -17.80 0.14
N ILE A 115 -3.31 -17.30 0.80
CA ILE A 115 -4.60 -16.94 0.15
C ILE A 115 -4.55 -15.59 -0.60
N TYR A 116 -3.38 -14.95 -0.66
CA TYR A 116 -3.18 -13.64 -1.24
C TYR A 116 -2.29 -13.72 -2.48
N THR A 117 -2.32 -12.67 -3.28
CA THR A 117 -1.29 -12.40 -4.30
C THR A 117 -0.47 -11.20 -3.85
N ARG A 118 0.84 -11.26 -4.03
CA ARG A 118 1.76 -10.20 -3.66
C ARG A 118 2.62 -9.78 -4.84
N LEU A 119 2.68 -8.47 -5.06
CA LEU A 119 3.69 -7.82 -5.89
C LEU A 119 4.78 -7.28 -4.96
N ARG A 120 6.02 -7.69 -5.18
CA ARG A 120 7.22 -7.13 -4.55
C ARG A 120 7.97 -6.28 -5.57
N SER A 121 8.33 -5.06 -5.19
CA SER A 121 9.20 -4.23 -6.02
C SER A 121 10.66 -4.64 -5.82
N SER A 122 11.41 -4.67 -6.91
CA SER A 122 12.88 -4.80 -6.91
C SER A 122 13.60 -3.46 -6.81
N LEU A 123 12.90 -2.35 -7.07
CA LEU A 123 13.46 -0.98 -7.00
C LEU A 123 13.17 -0.26 -5.68
N LEU A 124 12.03 -0.56 -5.09
CA LEU A 124 11.51 0.15 -3.93
C LEU A 124 11.37 -0.82 -2.77
N PRO A 125 11.63 -0.38 -1.52
CA PRO A 125 11.38 -1.19 -0.32
C PRO A 125 9.87 -1.27 0.00
N LEU A 126 9.08 -1.74 -0.97
CA LEU A 126 7.62 -1.80 -0.94
C LEU A 126 7.13 -3.20 -1.37
N SER A 127 5.97 -3.58 -0.85
CA SER A 127 5.12 -4.61 -1.46
C SER A 127 3.65 -4.22 -1.44
N VAL A 128 2.93 -4.64 -2.47
CA VAL A 128 1.47 -4.53 -2.55
C VAL A 128 0.90 -5.94 -2.49
N THR A 129 -0.03 -6.18 -1.58
CA THR A 129 -0.67 -7.49 -1.43
C THR A 129 -2.17 -7.32 -1.52
N TRP A 130 -2.84 -8.21 -2.22
CA TRP A 130 -4.29 -8.19 -2.37
C TRP A 130 -4.88 -9.59 -2.23
N GLN A 131 -6.18 -9.61 -1.91
CA GLN A 131 -6.99 -10.80 -1.88
C GLN A 131 -8.10 -10.71 -2.93
N THR A 132 -8.21 -11.74 -3.75
CA THR A 132 -9.29 -11.92 -4.71
C THR A 132 -10.28 -12.94 -4.16
N ALA A 133 -11.57 -12.61 -4.12
CA ALA A 133 -12.64 -13.55 -3.79
C ALA A 133 -12.88 -14.55 -4.94
N ALA A 134 -13.57 -15.65 -4.64
CA ALA A 134 -13.94 -16.65 -5.65
C ALA A 134 -14.72 -16.05 -6.85
N GLY A 135 -15.50 -14.99 -6.63
CA GLY A 135 -16.21 -14.26 -7.70
C GLY A 135 -15.37 -13.20 -8.44
N GLY A 136 -14.04 -13.21 -8.30
CA GLY A 136 -13.12 -12.29 -8.99
C GLY A 136 -13.03 -10.87 -8.41
N GLY A 137 -13.83 -10.53 -7.40
CA GLY A 137 -13.78 -9.24 -6.72
C GLY A 137 -12.62 -9.11 -5.74
N LEU A 138 -12.09 -7.89 -5.56
CA LEU A 138 -11.03 -7.61 -4.59
C LEU A 138 -11.63 -7.38 -3.20
N VAL A 139 -11.17 -8.14 -2.21
CA VAL A 139 -11.70 -8.07 -0.82
C VAL A 139 -10.84 -7.17 0.06
N SER A 140 -9.54 -7.23 -0.13
CA SER A 140 -8.59 -6.42 0.62
C SER A 140 -7.34 -6.12 -0.19
N VAL A 141 -6.76 -4.96 0.08
CA VAL A 141 -5.49 -4.50 -0.48
C VAL A 141 -4.68 -3.86 0.63
N TRP A 142 -3.38 -4.15 0.71
CA TRP A 142 -2.47 -3.41 1.58
C TRP A 142 -1.11 -3.18 0.95
N VAL A 143 -0.51 -2.08 1.38
CA VAL A 143 0.84 -1.66 1.02
C VAL A 143 1.69 -1.80 2.27
N ARG A 144 2.82 -2.49 2.16
CA ARG A 144 3.86 -2.54 3.19
C ARG A 144 5.09 -1.83 2.68
N ALA A 145 5.64 -0.90 3.45
CA ALA A 145 6.79 -0.08 3.03
C ALA A 145 7.67 0.35 4.22
N LEU A 146 8.96 0.60 3.98
CA LEU A 146 9.94 1.09 4.97
C LEU A 146 9.91 2.62 5.09
N LEU A 147 9.75 3.20 6.29
CA LEU A 147 9.55 4.67 6.45
C LEU A 147 10.79 5.54 6.21
N ASN A 148 11.99 5.02 6.47
CA ASN A 148 13.24 5.77 6.31
C ASN A 148 13.60 6.08 4.85
N SER A 149 12.92 5.48 3.87
CA SER A 149 12.99 5.84 2.46
C SER A 149 12.03 6.97 2.05
N TRP A 150 11.22 7.49 2.98
CA TRP A 150 10.16 8.47 2.70
C TRP A 150 10.68 9.88 2.84
N THR A 151 11.20 10.44 1.75
CA THR A 151 11.17 11.89 1.60
C THR A 151 9.75 12.25 1.17
N HIS A 152 8.97 12.89 2.05
CA HIS A 152 7.67 13.51 1.74
C HIS A 152 7.87 14.69 0.76
N LYS A 153 8.36 14.43 -0.45
CA LYS A 153 8.18 15.37 -1.55
C LYS A 153 6.79 15.15 -2.12
N HIS A 154 5.78 15.62 -1.39
CA HIS A 154 4.50 15.88 -2.02
C HIS A 154 4.77 16.90 -3.12
N LYS A 155 4.47 16.57 -4.38
CA LYS A 155 4.16 17.62 -5.36
C LYS A 155 2.99 18.39 -4.75
N SER A 156 3.16 19.69 -4.51
CA SER A 156 2.19 20.52 -3.79
C SER A 156 0.78 20.31 -4.37
N GLY A 157 -0.15 19.82 -3.56
CA GLY A 157 -1.56 19.68 -3.94
C GLY A 157 -2.12 18.26 -4.05
N GLN A 158 -1.30 17.19 -3.92
CA GLN A 158 -1.82 15.81 -4.01
C GLN A 158 -1.71 15.04 -2.68
N VAL A 159 -2.87 14.63 -2.18
CA VAL A 159 -3.09 13.91 -0.91
C VAL A 159 -3.50 12.48 -1.25
N ASP A 160 -2.88 11.48 -0.61
CA ASP A 160 -3.27 10.07 -0.74
C ASP A 160 -3.85 9.50 0.56
N LEU A 161 -4.61 8.42 0.44
CA LEU A 161 -5.35 7.81 1.55
C LEU A 161 -4.45 7.15 2.61
N CYS A 162 -3.20 6.82 2.27
CA CYS A 162 -2.27 6.14 3.16
C CYS A 162 -1.38 7.12 3.95
N SER A 163 -1.17 8.34 3.47
CA SER A 163 -0.30 9.36 4.08
C SER A 163 -1.03 10.37 4.96
N THR A 164 -2.31 10.68 4.68
CA THR A 164 -2.90 11.94 5.19
C THR A 164 -4.24 11.73 5.91
N PHE A 165 -4.23 11.05 7.05
CA PHE A 165 -5.31 11.21 8.02
C PHE A 165 -4.82 11.28 9.46
N GLN A 166 -4.01 12.29 9.77
CA GLN A 166 -3.95 12.90 11.10
C GLN A 166 -4.64 14.26 11.02
N GLN A 167 -5.87 14.34 11.55
CA GLN A 167 -6.57 15.55 11.97
C GLN A 167 -6.37 16.81 11.11
N GLN A 168 -7.00 16.89 9.95
CA GLN A 168 -7.46 18.19 9.46
C GLN A 168 -8.67 17.98 8.56
N GLY A 169 -9.80 18.54 8.96
CA GLY A 169 -11.03 18.53 8.19
C GLY A 169 -10.82 19.30 6.91
N SER A 170 -10.61 18.62 5.80
CA SER A 170 -10.77 19.21 4.48
C SER A 170 -11.10 18.14 3.44
N THR A 171 -12.28 18.37 2.87
CA THR A 171 -12.95 17.72 1.76
C THR A 171 -12.01 17.41 0.61
N LEU A 172 -11.76 16.14 0.33
CA LEU A 172 -11.24 15.69 -0.96
C LEU A 172 -12.25 14.75 -1.62
N CYS A 173 -13.20 15.37 -2.29
CA CYS A 173 -14.14 14.69 -3.19
C CYS A 173 -13.67 14.93 -4.62
N CYS A 174 -13.35 13.82 -5.30
CA CYS A 174 -13.29 13.65 -6.76
C CYS A 174 -13.04 14.95 -7.57
N PRO A 175 -11.79 15.32 -7.93
CA PRO A 175 -11.52 16.59 -8.64
C PRO A 175 -12.07 16.66 -10.08
N GLN A 176 -12.84 15.68 -10.56
CA GLN A 176 -13.18 15.59 -11.98
C GLN A 176 -14.64 15.32 -12.36
N LEU A 177 -15.61 15.23 -11.45
CA LEU A 177 -17.01 15.05 -11.87
C LEU A 177 -17.97 15.95 -11.11
N VAL A 178 -18.32 17.05 -11.77
CA VAL A 178 -19.59 17.75 -11.60
C VAL A 178 -20.72 16.71 -11.68
N ALA A 179 -21.58 16.71 -10.66
CA ALA A 179 -22.87 16.01 -10.59
C ALA A 179 -22.85 14.46 -10.59
N ARG A 180 -22.88 13.86 -9.37
CA ARG A 180 -23.71 12.69 -8.93
C ARG A 180 -23.04 11.69 -7.99
N SER A 181 -21.75 11.80 -7.67
CA SER A 181 -21.10 10.88 -6.70
C SER A 181 -20.98 11.51 -5.30
N ILE A 182 -21.78 11.00 -4.36
CA ILE A 182 -21.72 11.36 -2.94
C ILE A 182 -20.52 10.64 -2.31
N CYS A 183 -19.46 11.37 -2.00
CA CYS A 183 -18.46 10.90 -1.04
C CYS A 183 -18.98 11.19 0.36
N SER A 184 -19.13 10.14 1.18
CA SER A 184 -19.40 10.30 2.62
C SER A 184 -18.20 9.79 3.41
N PHE A 185 -17.69 10.64 4.29
CA PHE A 185 -16.66 10.30 5.27
C PHE A 185 -17.33 10.13 6.63
N SER A 186 -17.04 9.05 7.34
CA SER A 186 -17.48 8.86 8.72
C SER A 186 -16.28 8.52 9.59
N HIS A 187 -16.17 9.22 10.73
CA HIS A 187 -15.05 9.11 11.66
C HIS A 187 -15.28 8.16 12.84
N ASN A 188 -16.49 7.63 13.03
CA ASN A 188 -16.82 6.87 14.23
C ASN A 188 -17.53 5.56 13.87
N LEU A 189 -16.78 4.46 13.79
CA LEU A 189 -17.39 3.13 13.64
C LEU A 189 -16.83 2.06 14.58
N PHE A 190 -15.95 2.41 15.51
CA PHE A 190 -15.45 1.46 16.51
C PHE A 190 -15.46 2.07 17.91
N HIS A 191 -16.66 2.31 18.44
CA HIS A 191 -16.86 2.16 19.88
C HIS A 191 -16.98 0.66 20.13
N THR A 192 -16.00 0.08 20.81
CA THR A 192 -16.13 -1.22 21.45
C THR A 192 -17.06 -1.02 22.65
N ASN A 193 -18.18 -1.75 22.67
CA ASN A 193 -18.92 -2.01 23.89
C ASN A 193 -18.12 -2.99 24.76
#